data_AF-A0A356R7Q1-F1
#
_entry.id   AF-A0A356R7Q1-F1
#
_cell.length_a   1.000
_cell.length_b   1.000
_cell.length_c   1.000
_cell.angle_alpha   90.00
_cell.angle_beta   90.00
_cell.angle_gamma   90.00
#
_symmetry.space_group_name_H-M   'P 1'
#
loop_
_entity.id
_entity.type
_entity.pdbx_description
1 polymer ?
#
loop_
_entity_poly.entity_id
_entity_poly.type
_entity_poly.pdbx_seq_one_letter_code
_entity_poly.pdbx_strand_id
1 'polypeptide(L)'
;MAHKRLNRFWWFGFIAIAMLTGCQTPVGVTRVDPETVRHQLTRNVISSGEISPYTDNVLHVTDLTDAYFDDPRGALNTLHHFFLAEEERKPYVAFALAELSFRYAQKANHPSYLLAAALYAYVYLFPEDSSRLPDRLDPRGRIAADIYNRSLTSGFIAKDRSVMNLHSGTYTLPFGTLQVDLPATRLQWENRQLGNFIPVAELEVRGLQNRYRQPGIGVPLAADQFPLGEEEGLQISKGKMPVTAFMRLPNLIEQIKKGVIQGDWELYNAYDQKTVSIQGRVVPLEIEFTSSLAASLAEPSVWERELKGFFMGDSIAGESGELTALEPYRPGRIPVVFVHGTASGSGRWADMTNDLIVDPSIRNQFQFWFFTYDTGNPVLYSAALLRETLQKTVDQLQQKYQDPALQAMVIIGHSQGGLLTKLTAIDTGQKFWDFVSDTRIEDLKISDETRALLQRSLFVKPVPFAKRLIFIATPQHGSYVAGSWGAHQLAKFVKLPGRLMSGVKDLMTLKFDTLKLNIQGMNLGSVSAMEPGSPLMKALAPTPLAPGVSGHSIIAVEGDGPIEDGNDGVVAYQSAHLEGMESEFIVRSPHSCQSNTHTIQEVRRILLLHVKELCNTQGVCH
;
A
#
# COMPACT_ATOMS: atom_id res chain seq x y z
N MET A 1 -18.21 97.34 12.94
CA MET A 1 -19.09 97.65 14.09
C MET A 1 -20.04 96.49 14.32
N ALA A 2 -20.18 96.11 15.59
CA ALA A 2 -21.13 95.20 16.24
C ALA A 2 -22.20 94.47 15.40
N HIS A 3 -22.36 93.15 15.62
CA HIS A 3 -23.36 92.66 16.57
C HIS A 3 -23.32 91.13 16.80
N LYS A 4 -23.33 90.75 18.09
CA LYS A 4 -23.80 89.46 18.63
C LYS A 4 -25.24 89.19 18.17
N ARG A 5 -25.58 87.93 17.83
CA ARG A 5 -26.76 87.19 18.35
C ARG A 5 -26.81 85.74 17.85
N LEU A 6 -26.83 84.83 18.83
CA LEU A 6 -27.49 83.52 18.91
C LEU A 6 -27.48 82.56 17.69
N ASN A 7 -27.03 81.32 17.93
CA ASN A 7 -27.95 80.18 17.77
C ASN A 7 -27.56 78.98 18.66
N ARG A 8 -28.39 78.74 19.68
CA ARG A 8 -28.39 77.58 20.60
C ARG A 8 -28.89 76.30 19.90
N PHE A 9 -28.39 75.97 18.72
CA PHE A 9 -28.91 74.86 17.91
C PHE A 9 -27.96 73.65 17.78
N TRP A 10 -26.78 73.70 18.39
CA TRP A 10 -25.76 72.65 18.22
C TRP A 10 -25.71 71.59 19.34
N TRP A 11 -26.51 71.71 20.39
CA TRP A 11 -26.53 70.72 21.48
C TRP A 11 -27.63 69.67 21.36
N PHE A 12 -28.67 69.88 20.53
CA PHE A 12 -29.73 68.88 20.32
C PHE A 12 -29.40 67.86 19.22
N GLY A 13 -28.47 68.16 18.30
CA GLY A 13 -28.08 67.25 17.22
C GLY A 13 -27.19 66.09 17.69
N PHE A 14 -26.36 66.28 18.71
CA PHE A 14 -25.47 65.23 19.24
C PHE A 14 -26.17 64.23 20.17
N ILE A 15 -27.27 64.64 20.82
CA ILE A 15 -28.09 63.74 21.64
C ILE A 15 -29.02 62.88 20.76
N ALA A 16 -29.47 63.41 19.61
CA ALA A 16 -30.35 62.66 18.69
C ALA A 16 -29.63 61.53 17.92
N ILE A 17 -28.33 61.63 17.65
CA ILE A 17 -27.56 60.55 17.00
C ILE A 17 -27.14 59.46 18.00
N ALA A 18 -26.94 59.81 19.28
CA ALA A 18 -26.70 58.82 20.34
C ALA A 18 -27.98 58.03 20.76
N MET A 19 -29.17 58.49 20.36
CA MET A 19 -30.44 57.79 20.65
C MET A 19 -30.92 56.87 19.51
N LEU A 20 -30.26 56.86 18.35
CA LEU A 20 -30.59 55.97 17.23
C LEU A 20 -29.78 54.66 17.21
N THR A 21 -28.85 54.47 18.15
CA THR A 21 -28.17 53.18 18.39
C THR A 21 -28.84 52.36 19.52
N GLY A 22 -30.03 52.79 19.97
CA GLY A 22 -30.80 52.12 21.00
C GLY A 22 -31.52 50.88 20.48
N CYS A 23 -31.07 49.72 20.97
CA CYS A 23 -31.67 48.37 20.95
C CYS A 23 -30.89 47.30 20.16
N GLN A 24 -29.57 47.35 20.12
CA GLN A 24 -28.81 46.10 20.07
C GLN A 24 -28.60 45.63 21.52
N THR A 25 -29.22 44.49 21.84
CA THR A 25 -28.94 43.77 23.09
C THR A 25 -27.45 43.39 23.12
N PRO A 26 -26.80 43.36 24.29
CA PRO A 26 -25.37 43.00 24.40
C PRO A 26 -25.07 41.58 23.89
N VAL A 27 -26.10 40.76 23.74
CA VAL A 27 -26.07 39.48 23.03
C VAL A 27 -26.92 39.62 21.77
N GLY A 28 -26.33 39.35 20.60
CA GLY A 28 -27.03 39.35 19.31
C GLY A 28 -26.69 38.10 18.52
N VAL A 29 -27.63 37.62 17.72
CA VAL A 29 -27.42 36.50 16.79
C VAL A 29 -27.67 36.97 15.36
N THR A 30 -26.74 36.65 14.47
CA THR A 30 -26.86 36.92 13.04
C THR A 30 -26.75 35.61 12.31
N ARG A 31 -27.68 35.33 11.39
CA ARG A 31 -27.57 34.17 10.53
C ARG A 31 -26.46 34.41 9.52
N VAL A 32 -25.43 33.57 9.56
CA VAL A 32 -24.33 33.58 8.61
C VAL A 32 -24.34 32.29 7.78
N ASP A 33 -23.45 32.22 6.79
CA ASP A 33 -23.30 31.03 5.96
C ASP A 33 -22.94 29.79 6.82
N PRO A 34 -23.58 28.62 6.61
CA PRO A 34 -23.32 27.42 7.40
C PRO A 34 -21.86 26.95 7.39
N GLU A 35 -21.12 27.17 6.29
CA GLU A 35 -19.71 26.83 6.20
C GLU A 35 -18.86 27.71 7.12
N THR A 36 -19.21 28.98 7.28
CA THR A 36 -18.53 29.89 8.22
C THR A 36 -18.68 29.40 9.66
N VAL A 37 -19.91 29.05 10.08
CA VAL A 37 -20.15 28.50 11.43
C VAL A 37 -19.41 27.18 11.60
N ARG A 38 -19.44 26.30 10.59
CA ARG A 38 -18.74 25.02 10.64
C ARG A 38 -17.23 25.22 10.82
N HIS A 39 -16.59 26.07 10.03
CA HIS A 39 -15.16 26.37 10.18
C HIS A 39 -14.82 26.90 11.57
N GLN A 40 -15.64 27.79 12.12
CA GLN A 40 -15.46 28.30 13.48
C GLN A 40 -15.57 27.19 14.54
N LEU A 41 -16.53 26.26 14.39
CA LEU A 41 -16.74 25.16 15.33
C LEU A 41 -15.69 24.05 15.21
N THR A 42 -15.12 23.83 14.01
CA THR A 42 -14.16 22.74 13.76
C THR A 42 -12.70 23.18 13.78
N ARG A 43 -12.42 24.49 13.90
CA ARG A 43 -11.03 24.97 14.00
C ARG A 43 -10.33 24.36 15.21
N ASN A 44 -9.07 24.00 15.01
CA ASN A 44 -8.19 23.45 16.04
C ASN A 44 -6.74 23.52 15.56
N VAL A 45 -5.80 23.24 16.47
CA VAL A 45 -4.37 23.44 16.21
C VAL A 45 -3.84 22.56 15.07
N ILE A 46 -4.49 21.42 14.82
CA ILE A 46 -4.06 20.46 13.80
C ILE A 46 -4.50 20.91 12.41
N SER A 47 -5.76 21.34 12.25
CA SER A 47 -6.35 21.67 10.95
C SER A 47 -6.14 23.11 10.50
N SER A 48 -6.15 24.06 11.44
CA SER A 48 -6.06 25.50 11.14
C SER A 48 -4.85 26.19 11.76
N GLY A 49 -4.11 25.50 12.63
CA GLY A 49 -3.05 26.09 13.45
C GLY A 49 -3.57 26.96 14.61
N GLU A 50 -4.82 27.44 14.57
CA GLU A 50 -5.51 28.16 15.65
C GLU A 50 -6.00 27.24 16.77
N ILE A 51 -6.20 27.77 17.98
CA ILE A 51 -6.79 27.00 19.09
C ILE A 51 -8.28 26.77 18.87
N SER A 52 -8.79 25.64 19.37
CA SER A 52 -10.21 25.29 19.24
C SER A 52 -11.10 26.12 20.18
N PRO A 53 -12.40 26.26 19.86
CA PRO A 53 -13.37 26.90 20.77
C PRO A 53 -13.44 26.24 22.16
N TYR A 54 -13.14 24.93 22.24
CA TYR A 54 -13.09 24.20 23.51
C TYR A 54 -11.95 24.71 24.40
N THR A 55 -10.78 24.94 23.81
CA THR A 55 -9.62 25.49 24.51
C THR A 55 -9.80 26.98 24.82
N ASP A 56 -10.43 27.75 23.91
CA ASP A 56 -10.82 29.14 24.19
C ASP A 56 -11.69 29.24 25.44
N ASN A 57 -12.69 28.37 25.58
CA ASN A 57 -13.56 28.31 26.75
C ASN A 57 -12.78 27.98 28.02
N VAL A 58 -11.80 27.07 27.96
CA VAL A 58 -10.95 26.74 29.11
C VAL A 58 -10.11 27.95 29.52
N LEU A 59 -9.44 28.61 28.57
CA LEU A 59 -8.67 29.82 28.85
C LEU A 59 -9.54 30.90 29.51
N HIS A 60 -10.77 31.08 29.02
CA HIS A 60 -11.70 32.06 29.58
C HIS A 60 -12.11 31.74 31.02
N VAL A 61 -12.52 30.50 31.32
CA VAL A 61 -12.95 30.14 32.69
C VAL A 61 -11.81 30.06 33.70
N THR A 62 -10.56 29.98 33.22
CA THR A 62 -9.35 30.02 34.07
C THR A 62 -8.70 31.41 34.14
N ASP A 63 -9.28 32.43 33.50
CA ASP A 63 -8.72 33.79 33.42
C ASP A 63 -7.31 33.83 32.79
N LEU A 64 -7.11 33.04 31.72
CA LEU A 64 -5.82 32.88 31.03
C LEU A 64 -5.86 33.31 29.55
N THR A 65 -6.97 33.88 29.07
CA THR A 65 -7.12 34.26 27.66
C THR A 65 -6.01 35.18 27.19
N ASP A 66 -5.83 36.34 27.81
CA ASP A 66 -4.79 37.30 27.43
C ASP A 66 -3.39 36.79 27.83
N ALA A 67 -3.30 36.20 29.03
CA ALA A 67 -2.05 35.68 29.59
C ALA A 67 -1.37 34.65 28.67
N TYR A 68 -2.12 33.79 27.98
CA TYR A 68 -1.53 32.81 27.06
C TYR A 68 -0.92 33.44 25.81
N PHE A 69 -1.47 34.55 25.32
CA PHE A 69 -0.92 35.24 24.15
C PHE A 69 0.28 36.13 24.51
N ASP A 70 0.31 36.66 25.74
CA ASP A 70 1.40 37.52 26.24
C ASP A 70 2.57 36.72 26.84
N ASP A 71 2.29 35.75 27.71
CA ASP A 71 3.26 34.80 28.29
C ASP A 71 2.73 33.35 28.22
N PRO A 72 2.87 32.69 27.05
CA PRO A 72 2.40 31.32 26.88
C PRO A 72 2.98 30.34 27.90
N ARG A 73 4.23 30.53 28.35
CA ARG A 73 4.88 29.62 29.31
C ARG A 73 4.27 29.79 30.70
N GLY A 74 4.11 31.02 31.17
CA GLY A 74 3.46 31.32 32.44
C GLY A 74 2.02 30.82 32.47
N ALA A 75 1.27 31.02 31.40
CA ALA A 75 -0.10 30.52 31.27
C ALA A 75 -0.16 28.98 31.28
N LEU A 76 0.70 28.30 30.51
CA LEU A 76 0.78 26.83 30.52
C LEU A 76 1.16 26.28 31.90
N ASN A 77 2.09 26.92 32.60
CA ASN A 77 2.46 26.54 33.96
C ASN A 77 1.30 26.73 34.95
N THR A 78 0.56 27.84 34.84
CA THR A 78 -0.62 28.10 35.67
C THR A 78 -1.71 27.06 35.42
N LEU A 79 -1.99 26.77 34.15
CA LEU A 79 -2.97 25.76 33.76
C LEU A 79 -2.56 24.34 34.17
N HIS A 80 -1.25 24.03 34.17
CA HIS A 80 -0.73 22.76 34.71
C HIS A 80 -1.02 22.61 36.20
N HIS A 81 -0.79 23.65 37.01
CA HIS A 81 -1.14 23.61 38.44
C HIS A 81 -2.65 23.44 38.66
N PHE A 82 -3.47 24.13 37.85
CA PHE A 82 -4.93 23.97 37.88
C PHE A 82 -5.35 22.52 37.55
N PHE A 83 -4.74 21.91 36.53
CA PHE A 83 -4.95 20.51 36.17
C PHE A 83 -4.64 19.55 37.32
N LEU A 84 -3.59 19.80 38.10
CA LEU A 84 -3.22 18.93 39.22
C LEU A 84 -4.18 19.08 40.41
N ALA A 85 -4.74 20.27 40.63
CA ALA A 85 -5.60 20.59 41.76
C ALA A 85 -7.08 20.17 41.57
N GLU A 86 -7.64 20.35 40.36
CA GLU A 86 -9.10 20.30 40.13
C GLU A 86 -9.57 18.96 39.56
N GLU A 87 -9.87 18.00 40.42
CA GLU A 87 -10.29 16.64 40.06
C GLU A 87 -11.38 16.56 39.00
N GLU A 88 -12.46 17.34 39.14
CA GLU A 88 -13.63 17.29 38.26
C GLU A 88 -13.36 17.91 36.87
N ARG A 89 -12.48 18.91 36.80
CA ARG A 89 -12.20 19.66 35.56
C ARG A 89 -11.01 19.10 34.76
N LYS A 90 -10.26 18.14 35.34
CA LYS A 90 -9.08 17.49 34.74
C LYS A 90 -9.22 17.12 33.25
N PRO A 91 -10.31 16.48 32.77
CA PRO A 91 -10.40 16.09 31.36
C PRO A 91 -10.38 17.28 30.39
N TYR A 92 -11.22 18.28 30.59
CA TYR A 92 -11.30 19.46 29.71
C TYR A 92 -10.00 20.28 29.76
N VAL A 93 -9.37 20.37 30.95
CA VAL A 93 -8.09 21.06 31.13
C VAL A 93 -6.94 20.29 30.48
N ALA A 94 -6.93 18.95 30.55
CA ALA A 94 -5.94 18.12 29.86
C ALA A 94 -6.01 18.31 28.34
N PHE A 95 -7.22 18.36 27.76
CA PHE A 95 -7.38 18.68 26.34
C PHE A 95 -6.80 20.05 25.98
N ALA A 96 -7.14 21.10 26.74
CA ALA A 96 -6.62 22.44 26.52
C ALA A 96 -5.10 22.50 26.68
N LEU A 97 -4.54 21.85 27.70
CA LEU A 97 -3.09 21.74 27.90
C LEU A 97 -2.41 21.04 26.72
N ALA A 98 -3.02 19.99 26.16
CA ALA A 98 -2.50 19.30 24.98
C ALA A 98 -2.43 20.25 23.77
N GLU A 99 -3.54 20.93 23.47
CA GLU A 99 -3.64 21.84 22.32
C GLU A 99 -2.71 23.06 22.44
N LEU A 100 -2.71 23.71 23.61
CA LEU A 100 -1.88 24.89 23.89
C LEU A 100 -0.39 24.53 23.91
N SER A 101 -0.01 23.40 24.52
CA SER A 101 1.38 22.95 24.54
C SER A 101 1.88 22.65 23.12
N PHE A 102 1.06 22.00 22.29
CA PHE A 102 1.40 21.73 20.89
C PHE A 102 1.59 23.03 20.09
N ARG A 103 0.66 23.98 20.21
CA ARG A 103 0.74 25.29 19.55
C ARG A 103 1.98 26.07 19.99
N TYR A 104 2.23 26.13 21.29
CA TYR A 104 3.40 26.82 21.83
C TYR A 104 4.69 26.19 21.31
N ALA A 105 4.79 24.87 21.33
CA ALA A 105 5.98 24.16 20.86
C ALA A 105 6.28 24.45 19.38
N GLN A 106 5.25 24.47 18.52
CA GLN A 106 5.40 24.78 17.10
C GLN A 106 5.84 26.23 16.86
N LYS A 107 5.26 27.19 17.60
CA LYS A 107 5.59 28.62 17.44
C LYS A 107 6.95 29.00 18.02
N ALA A 108 7.31 28.44 19.17
CA ALA A 108 8.53 28.78 19.90
C ALA A 108 9.70 27.83 19.61
N ASN A 109 9.49 26.81 18.75
CA ASN A 109 10.44 25.72 18.48
C ASN A 109 10.98 25.06 19.77
N HIS A 110 10.08 24.73 20.70
CA HIS A 110 10.40 24.23 22.03
C HIS A 110 9.97 22.75 22.19
N PRO A 111 10.81 21.77 21.83
CA PRO A 111 10.39 20.37 21.66
C PRO A 111 9.88 19.69 22.94
N SER A 112 10.31 20.12 24.13
CA SER A 112 9.79 19.58 25.39
C SER A 112 8.27 19.75 25.55
N TYR A 113 7.68 20.79 24.95
CA TYR A 113 6.24 21.02 24.97
C TYR A 113 5.47 20.14 23.98
N LEU A 114 6.13 19.58 22.95
CA LEU A 114 5.52 18.51 22.12
C LEU A 114 5.30 17.26 22.97
N LEU A 115 6.32 16.84 23.73
CA LEU A 115 6.19 15.69 24.61
C LEU A 115 5.13 15.93 25.69
N ALA A 116 5.08 17.12 26.29
CA ALA A 116 4.00 17.50 27.20
C ALA A 116 2.61 17.41 26.53
N ALA A 117 2.47 17.89 25.29
CA ALA A 117 1.22 17.81 24.54
C ALA A 117 0.77 16.36 24.33
N ALA A 118 1.70 15.45 24.02
CA ALA A 118 1.40 14.01 23.92
C ALA A 118 0.91 13.43 25.26
N LEU A 119 1.57 13.77 26.38
CA LEU A 119 1.17 13.28 27.71
C LEU A 119 -0.25 13.76 28.07
N TYR A 120 -0.56 15.04 27.88
CA TYR A 120 -1.90 15.56 28.19
C TYR A 120 -2.99 15.01 27.26
N ALA A 121 -2.68 14.83 25.98
CA ALA A 121 -3.58 14.16 25.06
C ALA A 121 -3.87 12.71 25.50
N TYR A 122 -2.85 12.00 25.99
CA TYR A 122 -3.01 10.65 26.54
C TYR A 122 -3.93 10.64 27.77
N VAL A 123 -3.73 11.57 28.72
CA VAL A 123 -4.61 11.71 29.89
C VAL A 123 -6.06 11.94 29.48
N TYR A 124 -6.30 12.79 28.48
CA TYR A 124 -7.65 13.06 27.99
C TYR A 124 -8.32 11.82 27.36
N LEU A 125 -7.57 11.05 26.58
CA LEU A 125 -8.08 9.87 25.86
C LEU A 125 -8.30 8.66 26.78
N PHE A 126 -7.47 8.53 27.81
CA PHE A 126 -7.38 7.37 28.70
C PHE A 126 -7.32 7.78 30.18
N PRO A 127 -8.37 8.47 30.69
CA PRO A 127 -8.45 8.83 32.10
C PRO A 127 -8.50 7.57 32.98
N GLU A 128 -7.83 7.62 34.13
CA GLU A 128 -7.80 6.51 35.11
C GLU A 128 -9.21 6.16 35.63
N ASP A 129 -10.07 7.17 35.76
CA ASP A 129 -11.49 7.01 36.05
C ASP A 129 -12.29 6.93 34.74
N SER A 130 -12.78 5.73 34.43
CA SER A 130 -13.56 5.47 33.21
C SER A 130 -14.85 6.29 33.08
N SER A 131 -15.40 6.84 34.18
CA SER A 131 -16.58 7.73 34.12
C SER A 131 -16.28 9.07 33.46
N ARG A 132 -14.99 9.43 33.35
CA ARG A 132 -14.51 10.70 32.77
C ARG A 132 -14.15 10.58 31.30
N LEU A 133 -14.44 9.44 30.67
CA LEU A 133 -14.18 9.25 29.26
C LEU A 133 -14.96 10.24 28.41
N PRO A 134 -14.34 10.80 27.35
CA PRO A 134 -15.09 11.60 26.41
C PRO A 134 -16.15 10.74 25.71
N ASP A 135 -17.30 11.34 25.43
CA ASP A 135 -18.32 10.72 24.59
C ASP A 135 -17.74 10.32 23.23
N ARG A 136 -18.23 9.24 22.63
CA ARG A 136 -17.72 8.75 21.34
C ARG A 136 -17.90 9.75 20.20
N LEU A 137 -18.89 10.62 20.29
CA LEU A 137 -19.18 11.67 19.31
C LEU A 137 -18.50 12.99 19.66
N ASP A 138 -17.77 13.07 20.77
CA ASP A 138 -17.00 14.25 21.14
C ASP A 138 -15.81 14.44 20.17
N PRO A 139 -15.76 15.52 19.37
CA PRO A 139 -14.71 15.71 18.36
C PRO A 139 -13.32 15.87 18.99
N ARG A 140 -13.24 16.28 20.25
CA ARG A 140 -11.97 16.43 20.98
C ARG A 140 -11.24 15.11 21.12
N GLY A 141 -11.95 13.97 21.12
CA GLY A 141 -11.32 12.65 21.10
C GLY A 141 -10.42 12.45 19.89
N ARG A 142 -10.91 12.78 18.68
CA ARG A 142 -10.10 12.70 17.46
C ARG A 142 -8.97 13.74 17.46
N ILE A 143 -9.27 14.97 17.85
CA ILE A 143 -8.26 16.05 17.92
C ILE A 143 -7.13 15.67 18.87
N ALA A 144 -7.44 15.13 20.06
CA ALA A 144 -6.43 14.69 21.02
C ALA A 144 -5.58 13.52 20.48
N ALA A 145 -6.19 12.57 19.77
CA ALA A 145 -5.43 11.50 19.11
C ALA A 145 -4.47 12.05 18.04
N ASP A 146 -4.92 13.03 17.23
CA ASP A 146 -4.06 13.69 16.24
C ASP A 146 -2.94 14.52 16.91
N ILE A 147 -3.22 15.22 18.01
CA ILE A 147 -2.21 15.92 18.82
C ILE A 147 -1.21 14.91 19.36
N TYR A 148 -1.64 13.80 19.97
CA TYR A 148 -0.76 12.74 20.47
C TYR A 148 0.16 12.21 19.37
N ASN A 149 -0.42 11.79 18.23
CA ASN A 149 0.32 11.24 17.10
C ASN A 149 1.34 12.25 16.57
N ARG A 150 0.92 13.48 16.24
CA ARG A 150 1.81 14.51 15.67
C ARG A 150 2.86 15.03 16.64
N SER A 151 2.53 15.06 17.93
CA SER A 151 3.46 15.46 18.99
C SER A 151 4.59 14.44 19.12
N LEU A 152 4.26 13.15 19.12
CA LEU A 152 5.26 12.09 19.13
C LEU A 152 6.08 12.09 17.84
N THR A 153 5.46 12.22 16.67
CA THR A 153 6.21 12.39 15.41
C THR A 153 7.21 13.53 15.53
N SER A 154 6.73 14.74 15.84
CA SER A 154 7.58 15.94 15.86
C SER A 154 8.64 15.92 16.97
N GLY A 155 8.34 15.26 18.10
CA GLY A 155 9.26 15.17 19.24
C GLY A 155 10.43 14.21 19.03
N PHE A 156 10.28 13.22 18.14
CA PHE A 156 11.27 12.18 17.88
C PHE A 156 11.81 12.17 16.44
N ILE A 157 11.32 13.05 15.56
CA ILE A 157 11.79 13.13 14.17
C ILE A 157 13.24 13.67 14.10
N ALA A 158 14.03 13.13 13.17
CA ALA A 158 15.36 13.63 12.87
C ALA A 158 15.31 15.07 12.34
N LYS A 159 16.44 15.79 12.42
CA LYS A 159 16.53 17.21 12.01
C LYS A 159 16.19 17.44 10.53
N ASP A 160 16.52 16.48 9.68
CA ASP A 160 16.21 16.48 8.24
C ASP A 160 14.77 16.04 7.94
N ARG A 161 14.00 15.65 8.97
CA ARG A 161 12.63 15.14 8.92
C ARG A 161 12.43 13.85 8.11
N SER A 162 13.51 13.13 7.79
CA SER A 162 13.42 11.94 6.94
C SER A 162 12.92 10.71 7.70
N VAL A 163 13.35 10.56 8.96
CA VAL A 163 13.03 9.41 9.81
C VAL A 163 12.71 9.83 11.25
N MET A 164 11.93 9.00 11.93
CA MET A 164 11.67 9.07 13.37
C MET A 164 12.69 8.20 14.12
N ASN A 165 13.37 8.81 15.08
CA ASN A 165 14.37 8.13 15.91
C ASN A 165 13.69 7.48 17.11
N LEU A 166 13.35 6.19 16.98
CA LEU A 166 12.84 5.38 18.08
C LEU A 166 14.02 4.82 18.89
N HIS A 167 14.21 5.30 20.11
CA HIS A 167 15.26 4.83 21.01
C HIS A 167 14.87 5.02 22.48
N SER A 168 15.52 4.28 23.37
CA SER A 168 15.46 4.56 24.81
C SER A 168 16.17 5.89 25.12
N GLY A 169 15.70 6.61 26.14
CA GLY A 169 16.33 7.86 26.53
C GLY A 169 15.59 8.60 27.64
N THR A 170 16.21 9.66 28.15
CA THR A 170 15.57 10.61 29.06
C THR A 170 15.39 11.93 28.35
N TYR A 171 14.17 12.44 28.34
CA TYR A 171 13.77 13.66 27.65
C TYR A 171 13.24 14.69 28.64
N THR A 172 13.59 15.95 28.44
CA THR A 172 13.14 17.05 29.30
C THR A 172 11.68 17.39 29.00
N LEU A 173 10.90 17.62 30.06
CA LEU A 173 9.55 18.18 30.02
C LEU A 173 9.53 19.55 30.71
N PRO A 174 8.52 20.40 30.46
CA PRO A 174 8.35 21.66 31.19
C PRO A 174 8.21 21.51 32.71
N PHE A 175 7.79 20.33 33.16
CA PHE A 175 7.47 20.01 34.56
C PHE A 175 8.21 18.78 35.09
N GLY A 176 9.25 18.30 34.40
CA GLY A 176 9.95 17.08 34.81
C GLY A 176 10.74 16.40 33.71
N THR A 177 10.81 15.07 33.76
CA THR A 177 11.49 14.23 32.76
C THR A 177 10.62 13.07 32.31
N LEU A 178 10.76 12.69 31.03
CA LEU A 178 10.20 11.48 30.44
C LEU A 178 11.33 10.48 30.19
N GLN A 179 11.31 9.35 30.88
CA GLN A 179 12.16 8.19 30.65
C GLN A 179 11.43 7.24 29.71
N VAL A 180 12.03 6.95 28.57
CA VAL A 180 11.46 6.09 27.54
C VAL A 180 12.30 4.84 27.39
N ASP A 181 11.64 3.68 27.38
CA ASP A 181 12.25 2.39 27.10
C ASP A 181 11.77 1.80 25.77
N LEU A 182 12.72 1.25 25.01
CA LEU A 182 12.50 0.49 23.78
C LEU A 182 13.42 -0.74 23.75
N PRO A 183 12.96 -1.91 24.21
CA PRO A 183 13.70 -3.15 24.10
C PRO A 183 13.97 -3.50 22.63
N ALA A 184 15.17 -3.99 22.30
CA ALA A 184 15.53 -4.37 20.92
C ALA A 184 14.58 -5.42 20.31
N THR A 185 14.00 -6.30 21.15
CA THR A 185 13.00 -7.30 20.74
C THR A 185 11.71 -6.67 20.20
N ARG A 186 11.37 -5.42 20.57
CA ARG A 186 10.21 -4.68 20.03
C ARG A 186 10.45 -4.20 18.61
N LEU A 187 11.69 -4.20 18.14
CA LEU A 187 12.06 -3.83 16.78
C LEU A 187 12.22 -5.07 15.88
N GLN A 188 11.90 -6.26 16.37
CA GLN A 188 11.97 -7.49 15.60
C GLN A 188 10.56 -7.93 15.19
N TRP A 189 10.43 -8.38 13.95
CA TRP A 189 9.22 -8.97 13.41
C TRP A 189 9.58 -10.24 12.65
N GLU A 190 9.11 -11.39 13.14
CA GLU A 190 9.54 -12.70 12.66
C GLU A 190 11.09 -12.81 12.67
N ASN A 191 11.70 -13.18 11.55
CA ASN A 191 13.15 -13.23 11.36
C ASN A 191 13.73 -11.91 10.83
N ARG A 192 13.09 -10.77 11.09
CA ARG A 192 13.48 -9.47 10.54
C ARG A 192 13.67 -8.42 11.61
N GLN A 193 14.66 -7.56 11.37
CA GLN A 193 14.89 -6.34 12.13
C GLN A 193 14.22 -5.17 11.40
N LEU A 194 13.41 -4.41 12.13
CA LEU A 194 12.82 -3.18 11.65
C LEU A 194 13.74 -1.99 11.97
N GLY A 195 13.82 -1.05 11.04
CA GLY A 195 14.61 0.17 11.16
C GLY A 195 14.12 1.27 10.22
N ASN A 196 14.80 2.41 10.20
CA ASN A 196 14.52 3.56 9.34
C ASN A 196 13.01 3.89 9.26
N PHE A 197 12.46 4.41 10.36
CA PHE A 197 11.03 4.64 10.49
C PHE A 197 10.61 5.95 9.84
N ILE A 198 9.99 5.91 8.67
CA ILE A 198 9.54 7.11 7.95
C ILE A 198 8.12 7.49 8.45
N PRO A 199 7.90 8.70 8.97
CA PRO A 199 6.57 9.17 9.35
C PRO A 199 5.69 9.41 8.14
N VAL A 200 4.68 8.55 7.96
CA VAL A 200 3.88 8.54 6.73
C VAL A 200 2.64 9.44 6.76
N ALA A 201 2.22 9.90 7.95
CA ALA A 201 1.10 10.84 8.08
C ALA A 201 1.37 12.22 7.45
N GLU A 202 2.64 12.59 7.27
CA GLU A 202 3.06 13.88 6.72
C GLU A 202 3.39 13.81 5.22
N LEU A 203 3.28 12.63 4.59
CA LEU A 203 3.58 12.46 3.18
C LEU A 203 2.39 12.85 2.31
N GLU A 204 2.68 13.60 1.24
CA GLU A 204 1.75 13.79 0.14
C GLU A 204 1.90 12.62 -0.85
N VAL A 205 0.88 11.76 -0.91
CA VAL A 205 0.88 10.61 -1.83
C VAL A 205 0.43 11.07 -3.21
N ARG A 206 1.20 10.70 -4.24
CA ARG A 206 0.86 10.87 -5.67
C ARG A 206 1.12 9.56 -6.41
N GLY A 207 0.44 9.36 -7.53
CA GLY A 207 0.62 8.18 -8.39
C GLY A 207 -0.15 6.92 -7.98
N LEU A 208 -0.92 6.98 -6.88
CA LEU A 208 -1.94 5.99 -6.52
C LEU A 208 -3.31 6.66 -6.56
N GLN A 209 -4.33 5.96 -7.05
CA GLN A 209 -5.67 6.52 -7.22
C GLN A 209 -6.41 6.70 -5.90
N ASN A 210 -6.20 5.79 -4.94
CA ASN A 210 -6.91 5.75 -3.67
C ASN A 210 -5.95 5.89 -2.48
N ARG A 211 -6.37 6.63 -1.45
CA ARG A 211 -5.66 6.72 -0.16
C ARG A 211 -6.46 6.04 0.94
N TYR A 212 -5.91 4.98 1.49
CA TYR A 212 -6.48 4.22 2.60
C TYR A 212 -5.75 4.48 3.90
N ARG A 213 -6.51 4.99 4.86
CA ARG A 213 -6.10 5.28 6.23
C ARG A 213 -7.10 4.66 7.20
N GLN A 214 -6.61 4.07 8.28
CA GLN A 214 -7.39 3.71 9.45
C GLN A 214 -7.12 4.74 10.56
N PRO A 215 -8.08 5.61 10.90
CA PRO A 215 -7.92 6.55 12.01
C PRO A 215 -7.80 5.82 13.35
N GLY A 216 -6.83 6.22 14.17
CA GLY A 216 -6.61 5.61 15.48
C GLY A 216 -5.58 6.35 16.32
N ILE A 217 -4.95 5.63 17.25
CA ILE A 217 -3.89 6.13 18.13
C ILE A 217 -2.52 5.56 17.72
N GLY A 218 -1.46 6.33 17.92
CA GLY A 218 -0.08 5.97 17.58
C GLY A 218 0.43 6.66 16.32
N VAL A 219 1.75 6.69 16.17
CA VAL A 219 2.43 7.30 15.01
C VAL A 219 2.46 6.28 13.87
N PRO A 220 1.78 6.52 12.73
CA PRO A 220 1.89 5.65 11.57
C PRO A 220 3.22 5.87 10.87
N LEU A 221 3.94 4.78 10.62
CA LEU A 221 5.30 4.75 10.08
C LEU A 221 5.39 3.74 8.93
N ALA A 222 6.34 3.96 8.03
CA ALA A 222 6.86 2.95 7.11
C ALA A 222 8.26 2.55 7.59
N ALA A 223 8.46 1.27 7.91
CA ALA A 223 9.74 0.76 8.39
C ALA A 223 10.47 -0.02 7.29
N ASP A 224 11.78 0.18 7.20
CA ASP A 224 12.64 -0.76 6.48
C ASP A 224 12.72 -2.08 7.26
N GLN A 225 12.88 -3.16 6.51
CA GLN A 225 12.91 -4.51 7.05
C GLN A 225 14.16 -5.25 6.58
N PHE A 226 15.00 -5.66 7.52
CA PHE A 226 16.27 -6.32 7.26
C PHE A 226 16.22 -7.78 7.75
N PRO A 227 16.62 -8.76 6.93
CA PRO A 227 16.66 -10.14 7.39
C PRO A 227 17.72 -10.33 8.48
N LEU A 228 17.38 -11.08 9.54
CA LEU A 228 18.30 -11.45 10.63
C LEU A 228 19.08 -12.76 10.36
N GLY A 229 18.86 -13.38 9.19
CA GLY A 229 19.52 -14.61 8.74
C GLY A 229 19.32 -14.82 7.24
N GLU A 230 19.77 -15.96 6.71
CA GLU A 230 19.52 -16.29 5.29
C GLU A 230 18.02 -16.48 5.02
N GLU A 231 17.54 -15.87 3.93
CA GLU A 231 16.16 -16.03 3.47
C GLU A 231 16.04 -17.29 2.62
N GLU A 232 15.65 -18.40 3.25
CA GLU A 232 15.24 -19.60 2.53
C GLU A 232 13.76 -19.54 2.14
N GLY A 233 13.45 -19.70 0.85
CA GLY A 233 12.07 -19.76 0.34
C GLY A 233 11.62 -18.50 -0.41
N LEU A 234 10.39 -18.07 -0.11
CA LEU A 234 9.75 -16.89 -0.69
C LEU A 234 10.55 -15.63 -0.33
N GLN A 235 11.06 -14.93 -1.34
CA GLN A 235 11.87 -13.73 -1.14
C GLN A 235 10.99 -12.55 -0.72
N ILE A 236 11.45 -11.73 0.22
CA ILE A 236 10.69 -10.57 0.68
C ILE A 236 11.18 -9.35 -0.08
N SER A 237 10.24 -8.65 -0.73
CA SER A 237 10.54 -7.41 -1.40
C SER A 237 11.18 -6.43 -0.42
N LYS A 238 12.10 -5.60 -0.91
CA LYS A 238 12.71 -4.52 -0.12
C LYS A 238 11.72 -3.38 0.20
N GLY A 239 10.42 -3.60 -0.01
CA GLY A 239 9.38 -2.66 0.32
C GLY A 239 9.32 -2.39 1.82
N LYS A 240 8.75 -1.24 2.17
CA LYS A 240 8.59 -0.79 3.55
C LYS A 240 7.34 -1.38 4.15
N MET A 241 7.43 -1.68 5.44
CA MET A 241 6.37 -2.29 6.20
C MET A 241 5.54 -1.21 6.93
N PRO A 242 4.20 -1.23 6.82
CA PRO A 242 3.35 -0.34 7.59
C PRO A 242 3.36 -0.74 9.07
N VAL A 243 3.80 0.16 9.94
CA VAL A 243 3.84 -0.05 11.39
C VAL A 243 3.29 1.15 12.14
N THR A 244 2.77 0.94 13.34
CA THR A 244 2.32 2.00 14.24
C THR A 244 3.18 1.99 15.50
N ALA A 245 3.89 3.08 15.77
CA ALA A 245 4.60 3.26 17.05
C ALA A 245 3.66 3.92 18.07
N PHE A 246 3.49 3.29 19.22
CA PHE A 246 2.64 3.75 20.30
C PHE A 246 3.45 3.85 21.59
N MET A 247 3.35 4.99 22.29
CA MET A 247 3.98 5.18 23.59
C MET A 247 2.97 4.87 24.70
N ARG A 248 3.19 3.76 25.41
CA ARG A 248 2.37 3.37 26.56
C ARG A 248 2.81 4.16 27.80
N LEU A 249 1.84 4.73 28.51
CA LEU A 249 2.05 5.63 29.63
C LEU A 249 1.18 5.19 30.83
N PRO A 250 1.63 4.23 31.65
CA PRO A 250 0.85 3.74 32.79
C PRO A 250 0.81 4.76 33.93
N ASN A 251 -0.29 4.84 34.70
CA ASN A 251 -0.40 5.68 35.92
C ASN A 251 0.05 7.15 35.73
N LEU A 252 -0.25 7.72 34.56
CA LEU A 252 0.40 8.93 34.07
C LEU A 252 0.16 10.16 34.98
N ILE A 253 -1.02 10.30 35.58
CA ILE A 253 -1.33 11.46 36.43
C ILE A 253 -0.43 11.49 37.68
N GLU A 254 -0.27 10.34 38.34
CA GLU A 254 0.61 10.20 39.51
C GLU A 254 2.08 10.43 39.15
N GLN A 255 2.49 10.02 37.95
CA GLN A 255 3.85 10.27 37.47
C GLN A 255 4.10 11.75 37.14
N ILE A 256 3.11 12.45 36.55
CA ILE A 256 3.18 13.90 36.30
C ILE A 256 3.35 14.66 37.61
N LYS A 257 2.60 14.31 38.67
CA LYS A 257 2.74 14.94 40.01
C LYS A 257 4.14 14.81 40.59
N LYS A 258 4.83 13.69 40.31
CA LYS A 258 6.19 13.40 40.80
C LYS A 258 7.29 14.03 39.93
N GLY A 259 6.97 14.50 38.73
CA GLY A 259 7.93 15.07 37.78
C GLY A 259 8.84 14.03 37.10
N VAL A 260 8.58 12.74 37.26
CA VAL A 260 9.31 11.65 36.59
C VAL A 260 8.29 10.71 35.95
N ILE A 261 8.27 10.68 34.62
CA ILE A 261 7.33 9.91 33.80
C ILE A 261 8.09 8.78 33.12
N GLN A 262 7.53 7.58 33.16
CA GLN A 262 7.98 6.39 32.45
C GLN A 262 7.04 6.12 31.27
N GLY A 263 7.62 5.87 30.11
CA GLY A 263 6.90 5.46 28.92
C GLY A 263 7.60 4.32 28.19
N ASP A 264 6.82 3.44 27.58
CA ASP A 264 7.33 2.30 26.82
C ASP A 264 6.93 2.44 25.36
N TRP A 265 7.89 2.29 24.45
CA TRP A 265 7.58 2.15 23.03
C TRP A 265 7.05 0.75 22.72
N GLU A 266 5.91 0.73 22.04
CA GLU A 266 5.32 -0.44 21.42
C GLU A 266 5.24 -0.23 19.92
N LEU A 267 5.68 -1.21 19.13
CA LEU A 267 5.51 -1.20 17.69
C LEU A 267 4.51 -2.28 17.31
N TYR A 268 3.58 -1.91 16.42
CA TYR A 268 2.54 -2.79 15.92
C TYR A 268 2.61 -2.88 14.41
N ASN A 269 2.68 -4.11 13.88
CA ASN A 269 2.50 -4.38 12.46
C ASN A 269 1.03 -4.17 12.06
N ALA A 270 0.78 -3.31 11.07
CA ALA A 270 -0.55 -3.03 10.56
C ALA A 270 -1.28 -4.24 9.92
N TYR A 271 -0.54 -5.26 9.48
CA TYR A 271 -1.10 -6.50 8.93
C TYR A 271 -1.58 -7.49 10.02
N ASP A 272 -0.94 -7.47 11.19
CA ASP A 272 -1.25 -8.36 12.32
C ASP A 272 -2.25 -7.73 13.29
N GLN A 273 -1.99 -6.49 13.67
CA GLN A 273 -2.62 -5.86 14.80
C GLN A 273 -3.13 -4.48 14.43
N LYS A 274 -4.45 -4.33 14.51
CA LYS A 274 -5.16 -3.09 14.17
C LYS A 274 -5.67 -2.33 15.37
N THR A 275 -5.56 -2.94 16.54
CA THR A 275 -6.07 -2.41 17.79
C THR A 275 -5.08 -2.70 18.91
N VAL A 276 -5.04 -1.82 19.90
CA VAL A 276 -4.29 -1.98 21.13
C VAL A 276 -5.23 -1.98 22.31
N SER A 277 -4.93 -2.80 23.33
CA SER A 277 -5.64 -2.75 24.61
C SER A 277 -5.02 -1.68 25.51
N ILE A 278 -5.82 -0.72 25.93
CA ILE A 278 -5.43 0.37 26.84
C ILE A 278 -6.47 0.41 27.95
N GLN A 279 -6.06 0.16 29.20
CA GLN A 279 -6.96 0.14 30.36
C GLN A 279 -8.21 -0.76 30.15
N GLY A 280 -8.02 -1.94 29.54
CA GLY A 280 -9.11 -2.89 29.25
C GLY A 280 -10.00 -2.52 28.05
N ARG A 281 -9.71 -1.42 27.35
CA ARG A 281 -10.45 -0.98 26.15
C ARG A 281 -9.70 -1.35 24.88
N VAL A 282 -10.43 -1.83 23.88
CA VAL A 282 -9.91 -2.04 22.52
C VAL A 282 -9.95 -0.71 21.77
N VAL A 283 -8.78 -0.20 21.39
CA VAL A 283 -8.61 1.11 20.75
C VAL A 283 -7.99 0.90 19.36
N PRO A 284 -8.54 1.48 18.28
CA PRO A 284 -7.95 1.35 16.96
C PRO A 284 -6.58 2.04 16.89
N LEU A 285 -5.63 1.39 16.24
CA LEU A 285 -4.33 1.95 15.89
C LEU A 285 -4.45 2.82 14.64
N GLU A 286 -3.66 3.89 14.60
CA GLU A 286 -3.52 4.76 13.44
C GLU A 286 -2.64 4.07 12.38
N ILE A 287 -3.19 3.83 11.18
CA ILE A 287 -2.49 3.11 10.11
C ILE A 287 -2.69 3.84 8.77
N GLU A 288 -1.63 3.99 7.99
CA GLU A 288 -1.65 4.59 6.65
C GLU A 288 -1.09 3.61 5.61
N PHE A 289 -1.90 2.64 5.16
CA PHE A 289 -1.46 1.57 4.24
C PHE A 289 -0.92 2.14 2.94
N THR A 290 -1.68 3.05 2.31
CA THR A 290 -1.30 3.64 1.03
C THR A 290 -0.02 4.43 1.13
N SER A 291 0.16 5.23 2.19
CA SER A 291 1.35 6.05 2.34
C SER A 291 2.61 5.21 2.57
N SER A 292 2.51 4.08 3.29
CA SER A 292 3.63 3.13 3.42
C SER A 292 3.96 2.43 2.10
N LEU A 293 2.96 2.02 1.32
CA LEU A 293 3.16 1.47 -0.02
C LEU A 293 3.80 2.51 -0.96
N ALA A 294 3.28 3.75 -0.97
CA ALA A 294 3.84 4.85 -1.74
C ALA A 294 5.29 5.15 -1.35
N ALA A 295 5.62 5.15 -0.06
CA ALA A 295 7.00 5.32 0.41
C ALA A 295 7.93 4.19 -0.07
N SER A 296 7.39 2.97 -0.25
CA SER A 296 8.13 1.85 -0.84
C SER A 296 8.36 2.03 -2.33
N LEU A 297 7.33 2.48 -3.05
CA LEU A 297 7.39 2.66 -4.51
C LEU A 297 8.17 3.90 -4.92
N ALA A 298 8.21 4.95 -4.08
CA ALA A 298 8.95 6.18 -4.34
C ALA A 298 10.48 6.01 -4.28
N GLU A 299 10.99 4.87 -3.80
CA GLU A 299 12.42 4.64 -3.72
C GLU A 299 13.07 4.62 -5.12
N PRO A 300 14.18 5.36 -5.32
CA PRO A 300 14.88 5.41 -6.60
C PRO A 300 15.25 4.04 -7.14
N SER A 301 15.56 3.04 -6.30
CA SER A 301 15.88 1.69 -6.76
C SER A 301 14.70 0.96 -7.40
N VAL A 302 13.45 1.26 -7.01
CA VAL A 302 12.25 0.68 -7.63
C VAL A 302 12.06 1.28 -9.02
N TRP A 303 12.08 2.61 -9.10
CA TRP A 303 11.94 3.31 -10.39
C TRP A 303 13.14 3.12 -11.30
N GLU A 304 14.37 3.01 -10.79
CA GLU A 304 15.53 2.68 -11.60
C GLU A 304 15.40 1.28 -12.19
N ARG A 305 14.86 0.29 -11.47
CA ARG A 305 14.62 -1.06 -12.01
C ARG A 305 13.51 -1.05 -13.06
N GLU A 306 12.40 -0.37 -12.79
CA GLU A 306 11.28 -0.27 -13.75
C GLU A 306 11.66 0.56 -14.99
N LEU A 307 12.28 1.73 -14.80
CA LEU A 307 12.74 2.60 -15.89
C LEU A 307 13.91 1.99 -16.64
N LYS A 308 14.88 1.32 -15.99
CA LYS A 308 15.93 0.58 -16.71
C LYS A 308 15.34 -0.59 -17.48
N GLY A 309 14.43 -1.38 -16.89
CA GLY A 309 13.70 -2.45 -17.60
C GLY A 309 12.82 -1.96 -18.76
N PHE A 310 12.34 -0.71 -18.70
CA PHE A 310 11.53 -0.07 -19.74
C PHE A 310 12.35 0.65 -20.84
N PHE A 311 13.44 1.34 -20.48
CA PHE A 311 14.24 2.17 -21.40
C PHE A 311 15.45 1.45 -21.98
N MET A 312 16.15 0.66 -21.16
CA MET A 312 17.29 -0.18 -21.53
C MET A 312 16.80 -1.61 -21.61
N GLY A 313 16.24 -1.98 -22.77
CA GLY A 313 16.14 -3.40 -23.11
C GLY A 313 17.57 -3.95 -23.07
N ASP A 314 17.84 -4.71 -22.01
CA ASP A 314 19.09 -5.39 -21.64
C ASP A 314 19.89 -4.79 -20.44
N SER A 315 20.19 -5.70 -19.49
CA SER A 315 21.32 -5.71 -18.55
C SER A 315 21.32 -4.82 -17.28
N ILE A 316 20.66 -5.29 -16.21
CA ILE A 316 21.31 -5.36 -14.88
C ILE A 316 21.02 -6.76 -14.30
N ALA A 317 22.08 -7.41 -13.83
CA ALA A 317 22.11 -8.76 -13.30
C ALA A 317 20.95 -9.09 -12.34
N GLY A 318 20.12 -10.02 -12.81
CA GLY A 318 19.13 -10.80 -12.06
C GLY A 318 18.87 -12.03 -12.91
N GLU A 319 19.83 -12.96 -12.92
CA GLU A 319 19.65 -14.25 -13.59
C GLU A 319 18.44 -14.95 -12.94
N SER A 320 17.52 -15.50 -13.75
CA SER A 320 16.34 -16.30 -13.35
C SER A 320 15.08 -15.51 -12.96
N GLY A 321 13.90 -16.08 -13.24
CA GLY A 321 12.62 -15.49 -12.81
C GLY A 321 12.53 -15.48 -11.29
N GLU A 322 12.21 -14.33 -10.71
CA GLU A 322 12.18 -14.10 -9.26
C GLU A 322 10.74 -13.97 -8.77
N LEU A 323 10.45 -14.54 -7.61
CA LEU A 323 9.15 -14.46 -6.94
C LEU A 323 9.32 -13.78 -5.59
N THR A 324 8.68 -12.63 -5.42
CA THR A 324 8.79 -11.80 -4.22
C THR A 324 7.43 -11.57 -3.57
N ALA A 325 7.40 -11.31 -2.25
CA ALA A 325 6.20 -10.93 -1.51
C ALA A 325 6.40 -9.64 -0.71
N LEU A 326 5.31 -8.97 -0.32
CA LEU A 326 5.37 -7.77 0.52
C LEU A 326 5.72 -8.07 1.99
N GLU A 327 5.39 -9.28 2.44
CA GLU A 327 5.56 -9.75 3.82
C GLU A 327 6.01 -11.23 3.83
N PRO A 328 6.67 -11.69 4.91
CA PRO A 328 6.95 -13.10 5.15
C PRO A 328 5.73 -13.99 4.96
N TYR A 329 5.96 -15.24 4.57
CA TYR A 329 4.88 -16.21 4.35
C TYR A 329 3.97 -16.34 5.58
N ARG A 330 2.65 -16.31 5.35
CA ARG A 330 1.62 -16.43 6.39
C ARG A 330 0.82 -17.71 6.18
N PRO A 331 0.97 -18.71 7.06
CA PRO A 331 0.17 -19.92 6.97
C PRO A 331 -1.33 -19.62 7.00
N GLY A 332 -2.10 -20.35 6.20
CA GLY A 332 -3.54 -20.19 6.01
C GLY A 332 -3.93 -19.13 4.97
N ARG A 333 -2.98 -18.35 4.41
CA ARG A 333 -3.29 -17.39 3.34
C ARG A 333 -2.99 -17.98 1.97
N ILE A 334 -3.98 -17.93 1.10
CA ILE A 334 -3.90 -18.42 -0.28
C ILE A 334 -2.95 -17.51 -1.08
N PRO A 335 -1.93 -18.06 -1.76
CA PRO A 335 -1.08 -17.26 -2.63
C PRO A 335 -1.82 -16.71 -3.84
N VAL A 336 -1.67 -15.42 -4.12
CA VAL A 336 -2.09 -14.75 -5.35
C VAL A 336 -0.85 -14.25 -6.07
N VAL A 337 -0.56 -14.81 -7.23
CA VAL A 337 0.65 -14.49 -7.99
C VAL A 337 0.33 -13.53 -9.13
N PHE A 338 0.92 -12.35 -9.10
CA PHE A 338 0.86 -11.36 -10.17
C PHE A 338 2.00 -11.58 -11.18
N VAL A 339 1.63 -11.70 -12.46
CA VAL A 339 2.55 -11.88 -13.59
C VAL A 339 2.39 -10.73 -14.58
N HIS A 340 3.40 -9.85 -14.63
CA HIS A 340 3.37 -8.64 -15.46
C HIS A 340 3.51 -8.93 -16.97
N GLY A 341 3.12 -7.97 -17.81
CA GLY A 341 3.27 -8.03 -19.28
C GLY A 341 4.59 -7.44 -19.80
N THR A 342 4.65 -7.19 -21.11
CA THR A 342 5.84 -6.65 -21.81
C THR A 342 6.24 -5.26 -21.31
N ALA A 343 7.55 -5.00 -21.19
CA ALA A 343 8.10 -3.71 -20.75
C ALA A 343 7.45 -3.18 -19.45
N SER A 344 7.11 -4.08 -18.53
CA SER A 344 6.37 -3.79 -17.30
C SER A 344 7.09 -4.37 -16.09
N GLY A 345 6.66 -4.00 -14.89
CA GLY A 345 7.23 -4.42 -13.61
C GLY A 345 6.17 -4.57 -12.53
N SER A 346 6.59 -4.97 -11.34
CA SER A 346 5.68 -5.21 -10.21
C SER A 346 4.91 -3.96 -9.76
N GLY A 347 5.44 -2.76 -9.97
CA GLY A 347 4.79 -1.49 -9.65
C GLY A 347 3.53 -1.20 -10.47
N ARG A 348 3.33 -1.85 -11.63
CA ARG A 348 2.04 -1.73 -12.37
C ARG A 348 0.85 -2.36 -11.65
N TRP A 349 1.11 -3.19 -10.64
CA TRP A 349 0.09 -3.76 -9.76
C TRP A 349 -0.18 -2.90 -8.52
N ALA A 350 0.43 -1.72 -8.41
CA ALA A 350 0.36 -0.91 -7.19
C ALA A 350 -1.06 -0.51 -6.79
N ASP A 351 -1.87 0.04 -7.71
CA ASP A 351 -3.27 0.39 -7.42
C ASP A 351 -4.10 -0.84 -7.04
N MET A 352 -3.97 -1.93 -7.80
CA MET A 352 -4.66 -3.19 -7.50
C MET A 352 -4.28 -3.74 -6.12
N THR A 353 -2.98 -3.74 -5.80
CA THR A 353 -2.49 -4.21 -4.50
C THR A 353 -2.98 -3.30 -3.37
N ASN A 354 -2.94 -1.98 -3.56
CA ASN A 354 -3.41 -0.99 -2.60
C ASN A 354 -4.89 -1.16 -2.26
N ASP A 355 -5.73 -1.38 -3.27
CA ASP A 355 -7.18 -1.59 -3.11
C ASP A 355 -7.50 -2.97 -2.49
N LEU A 356 -6.77 -4.02 -2.86
CA LEU A 356 -7.04 -5.37 -2.37
C LEU A 356 -6.52 -5.60 -0.94
N ILE A 357 -5.37 -5.04 -0.57
CA ILE A 357 -4.75 -5.29 0.75
C ILE A 357 -5.46 -4.56 1.89
N VAL A 358 -6.17 -3.46 1.60
CA VAL A 358 -6.96 -2.76 2.62
C VAL A 358 -8.24 -3.53 2.98
N ASP A 359 -8.81 -4.28 2.03
CA ASP A 359 -10.03 -5.05 2.24
C ASP A 359 -9.78 -6.22 3.22
N PRO A 360 -10.39 -6.24 4.42
CA PRO A 360 -10.23 -7.32 5.37
C PRO A 360 -10.65 -8.69 4.84
N SER A 361 -11.65 -8.75 3.97
CA SER A 361 -12.13 -10.00 3.38
C SER A 361 -11.15 -10.61 2.38
N ILE A 362 -10.22 -9.80 1.85
CA ILE A 362 -9.14 -10.25 0.98
C ILE A 362 -7.86 -10.46 1.77
N ARG A 363 -7.36 -9.44 2.48
CA ARG A 363 -6.02 -9.50 3.12
C ARG A 363 -5.88 -10.62 4.16
N ASN A 364 -6.98 -11.01 4.80
CA ASN A 364 -6.96 -12.07 5.80
C ASN A 364 -6.89 -13.46 5.16
N GLN A 365 -7.31 -13.58 3.89
CA GLN A 365 -7.44 -14.83 3.16
C GLN A 365 -6.33 -15.05 2.14
N PHE A 366 -5.71 -13.97 1.65
CA PHE A 366 -4.77 -14.00 0.54
C PHE A 366 -3.44 -13.36 0.89
N GLN A 367 -2.38 -13.86 0.26
CA GLN A 367 -1.07 -13.24 0.27
C GLN A 367 -0.60 -12.96 -1.16
N PHE A 368 -0.16 -11.72 -1.43
CA PHE A 368 0.22 -11.28 -2.77
C PHE A 368 1.70 -11.50 -3.05
N TRP A 369 1.99 -12.21 -4.14
CA TRP A 369 3.32 -12.50 -4.65
C TRP A 369 3.48 -11.91 -6.06
N PHE A 370 4.69 -11.50 -6.40
CA PHE A 370 5.00 -10.81 -7.66
C PHE A 370 6.11 -11.57 -8.37
N PHE A 371 5.79 -12.09 -9.56
CA PHE A 371 6.77 -12.73 -10.41
C PHE A 371 7.38 -11.69 -11.36
N THR A 372 8.71 -11.59 -11.34
CA THR A 372 9.47 -10.69 -12.23
C THR A 372 10.33 -11.51 -13.18
N TYR A 373 10.30 -11.15 -14.47
CA TYR A 373 11.06 -11.81 -15.51
C TYR A 373 11.45 -10.83 -16.62
N ASP A 374 12.49 -11.17 -17.38
CA ASP A 374 12.85 -10.40 -18.58
C ASP A 374 11.81 -10.66 -19.68
N THR A 375 11.04 -9.63 -20.01
CA THR A 375 9.95 -9.71 -20.97
C THR A 375 10.40 -9.98 -22.41
N GLY A 376 11.68 -9.77 -22.73
CA GLY A 376 12.26 -10.11 -24.04
C GLY A 376 12.55 -11.60 -24.21
N ASN A 377 12.60 -12.35 -23.11
CA ASN A 377 12.80 -13.80 -23.16
C ASN A 377 11.70 -14.50 -23.98
N PRO A 378 12.02 -15.64 -24.62
CA PRO A 378 11.00 -16.49 -25.21
C PRO A 378 9.88 -16.81 -24.20
N VAL A 379 8.62 -16.73 -24.63
CA VAL A 379 7.46 -16.89 -23.74
C VAL A 379 7.48 -18.25 -23.03
N LEU A 380 7.75 -19.33 -23.76
CA LEU A 380 7.82 -20.70 -23.21
C LEU A 380 8.94 -20.84 -22.18
N TYR A 381 10.04 -20.12 -22.38
CA TYR A 381 11.14 -20.11 -21.44
C TYR A 381 10.79 -19.38 -20.14
N SER A 382 10.19 -18.20 -20.26
CA SER A 382 9.72 -17.43 -19.09
C SER A 382 8.66 -18.19 -18.30
N ALA A 383 7.78 -18.91 -19.00
CA ALA A 383 6.80 -19.78 -18.36
C ALA A 383 7.43 -20.98 -17.64
N ALA A 384 8.52 -21.55 -18.18
CA ALA A 384 9.28 -22.59 -17.47
C ALA A 384 9.88 -22.05 -16.17
N LEU A 385 10.49 -20.85 -16.21
CA LEU A 385 11.00 -20.19 -15.00
C LEU A 385 9.88 -19.94 -13.97
N LEU A 386 8.71 -19.46 -14.42
CA LEU A 386 7.57 -19.27 -13.53
C LEU A 386 7.17 -20.57 -12.84
N ARG A 387 6.97 -21.65 -13.60
CA ARG A 387 6.59 -22.96 -13.03
C ARG A 387 7.63 -23.49 -12.05
N GLU A 388 8.92 -23.42 -12.41
CA GLU A 388 10.02 -23.90 -11.58
C GLU A 388 10.14 -23.10 -10.28
N THR A 389 10.08 -21.77 -10.37
CA THR A 389 10.13 -20.90 -9.19
C THR A 389 8.93 -21.14 -8.29
N LEU A 390 7.71 -21.24 -8.84
CA LEU A 390 6.52 -21.57 -8.05
C LEU A 390 6.63 -22.93 -7.38
N GLN A 391 7.04 -23.97 -8.11
CA GLN A 391 7.17 -25.33 -7.58
C GLN A 391 8.19 -25.37 -6.45
N LYS A 392 9.38 -24.79 -6.67
CA LYS A 392 10.43 -24.72 -5.65
C LYS A 392 9.96 -23.99 -4.39
N THR A 393 9.32 -22.83 -4.55
CA THR A 393 8.81 -22.05 -3.41
C THR A 393 7.72 -22.80 -2.66
N VAL A 394 6.76 -23.40 -3.36
CA VAL A 394 5.69 -24.19 -2.73
C VAL A 394 6.25 -25.40 -2.00
N ASP A 395 7.19 -26.15 -2.59
CA ASP A 395 7.80 -27.33 -1.95
C ASP A 395 8.52 -26.96 -0.65
N GLN A 396 9.31 -25.87 -0.68
CA GLN A 396 10.02 -25.36 0.50
C GLN A 396 9.04 -24.90 1.60
N LEU A 397 7.99 -24.16 1.24
CA LEU A 397 7.00 -23.69 2.20
C LEU A 397 6.14 -24.85 2.73
N GLN A 398 5.80 -25.83 1.90
CA GLN A 398 5.04 -27.02 2.29
C GLN A 398 5.85 -27.89 3.26
N GLN A 399 7.16 -28.05 3.02
CA GLN A 399 8.06 -28.77 3.93
C GLN A 399 8.11 -28.09 5.31
N LYS A 400 8.09 -26.75 5.34
CA LYS A 400 8.19 -25.97 6.59
C LYS A 400 6.87 -25.86 7.36
N TYR A 401 5.75 -25.59 6.66
CA TYR A 401 4.49 -25.21 7.29
C TYR A 401 3.36 -26.23 7.12
N GLN A 402 3.48 -27.18 6.20
CA GLN A 402 2.44 -28.17 5.87
C GLN A 402 1.07 -27.54 5.59
N ASP A 403 1.04 -26.43 4.86
CA ASP A 403 -0.14 -25.57 4.73
C ASP A 403 -0.99 -25.91 3.49
N PRO A 404 -2.25 -26.35 3.65
CA PRO A 404 -3.17 -26.59 2.54
C PRO A 404 -3.46 -25.36 1.68
N ALA A 405 -3.35 -24.13 2.21
CA ALA A 405 -3.61 -22.91 1.44
C ALA A 405 -2.67 -22.76 0.23
N LEU A 406 -1.46 -23.33 0.30
CA LEU A 406 -0.52 -23.38 -0.83
C LEU A 406 -1.09 -24.14 -2.03
N GLN A 407 -2.00 -25.08 -1.81
CA GLN A 407 -2.60 -25.94 -2.85
C GLN A 407 -3.81 -25.30 -3.55
N ALA A 408 -4.13 -24.05 -3.21
CA ALA A 408 -5.26 -23.30 -3.72
C ALA A 408 -4.84 -22.01 -4.44
N MET A 409 -3.65 -21.97 -5.03
CA MET A 409 -3.06 -20.75 -5.59
C MET A 409 -3.90 -20.14 -6.73
N VAL A 410 -4.00 -18.81 -6.71
CA VAL A 410 -4.56 -17.99 -7.79
C VAL A 410 -3.43 -17.32 -8.56
N ILE A 411 -3.46 -17.33 -9.89
CA ILE A 411 -2.44 -16.68 -10.73
C ILE A 411 -3.12 -15.67 -11.66
N ILE A 412 -2.63 -14.44 -11.65
CA ILE A 412 -3.19 -13.30 -12.37
C ILE A 412 -2.14 -12.79 -13.34
N GLY A 413 -2.46 -12.83 -14.64
CA GLY A 413 -1.54 -12.41 -15.70
C GLY A 413 -2.11 -11.26 -16.52
N HIS A 414 -1.29 -10.23 -16.73
CA HIS A 414 -1.62 -9.13 -17.66
C HIS A 414 -0.87 -9.29 -18.98
N SER A 415 -1.55 -9.07 -20.11
CA SER A 415 -0.94 -9.07 -21.44
C SER A 415 -0.10 -10.33 -21.69
N GLN A 416 1.17 -10.21 -22.09
CA GLN A 416 2.11 -11.34 -22.21
C GLN A 416 2.17 -12.23 -20.95
N GLY A 417 2.05 -11.65 -19.75
CA GLY A 417 2.03 -12.39 -18.48
C GLY A 417 0.84 -13.33 -18.34
N GLY A 418 -0.28 -13.06 -19.03
CA GLY A 418 -1.40 -13.97 -19.14
C GLY A 418 -1.09 -15.24 -19.93
N LEU A 419 -0.19 -15.17 -20.92
CA LEU A 419 0.28 -16.36 -21.64
C LEU A 419 1.12 -17.26 -20.72
N LEU A 420 2.01 -16.66 -19.91
CA LEU A 420 2.77 -17.37 -18.89
C LEU A 420 1.84 -18.02 -17.86
N THR A 421 0.81 -17.28 -17.44
CA THR A 421 -0.23 -17.74 -16.52
C THR A 421 -0.95 -18.97 -17.06
N LYS A 422 -1.38 -18.97 -18.33
CA LYS A 422 -2.02 -20.13 -18.96
C LYS A 422 -1.07 -21.33 -19.01
N LEU A 423 0.20 -21.10 -19.29
CA LEU A 423 1.25 -22.12 -19.32
C LEU A 423 1.57 -22.73 -17.93
N THR A 424 0.96 -22.27 -16.85
CA THR A 424 1.02 -22.94 -15.53
C THR A 424 -0.06 -24.01 -15.35
N ALA A 425 -1.09 -24.03 -16.19
CA ALA A 425 -2.29 -24.85 -15.97
C ALA A 425 -2.74 -25.62 -17.23
N ILE A 426 -1.86 -25.85 -18.19
CA ILE A 426 -2.17 -26.64 -19.38
C ILE A 426 -1.21 -27.83 -19.52
N ASP A 427 -1.66 -28.86 -20.24
CA ASP A 427 -0.83 -29.96 -20.69
C ASP A 427 -0.71 -29.89 -22.22
N THR A 428 0.50 -29.65 -22.71
CA THR A 428 0.72 -29.50 -24.15
C THR A 428 1.05 -30.81 -24.85
N GLY A 429 1.34 -31.88 -24.10
CA GLY A 429 1.89 -33.10 -24.68
C GLY A 429 3.08 -32.79 -25.60
N GLN A 430 3.00 -33.26 -26.85
CA GLN A 430 4.02 -33.00 -27.88
C GLN A 430 3.71 -31.79 -28.78
N LYS A 431 2.58 -31.10 -28.59
CA LYS A 431 2.09 -30.07 -29.54
C LYS A 431 3.14 -29.02 -29.88
N PHE A 432 3.89 -28.51 -28.89
CA PHE A 432 4.96 -27.54 -29.16
C PHE A 432 6.19 -28.17 -29.82
N TRP A 433 6.53 -29.40 -29.46
CA TRP A 433 7.64 -30.16 -30.04
C TRP A 433 7.41 -30.46 -31.53
N ASP A 434 6.16 -30.79 -31.89
CA ASP A 434 5.77 -31.13 -33.26
C ASP A 434 5.97 -29.97 -34.25
N PHE A 435 6.04 -28.73 -33.77
CA PHE A 435 6.42 -27.57 -34.59
C PHE A 435 7.93 -27.44 -34.77
N VAL A 436 8.74 -28.00 -33.88
CA VAL A 436 10.19 -27.87 -33.87
C VAL A 436 10.87 -29.01 -34.65
N SER A 437 10.45 -30.26 -34.43
CA SER A 437 11.10 -31.43 -35.03
C SER A 437 10.14 -32.62 -35.17
N ASP A 438 10.35 -33.45 -36.19
CA ASP A 438 9.75 -34.80 -36.29
C ASP A 438 10.54 -35.86 -35.52
N THR A 439 11.76 -35.54 -35.11
CA THR A 439 12.63 -36.46 -34.36
C THR A 439 12.27 -36.37 -32.88
N ARG A 440 12.25 -37.51 -32.17
CA ARG A 440 12.05 -37.49 -30.73
C ARG A 440 13.17 -36.70 -30.07
N ILE A 441 12.83 -35.93 -29.03
CA ILE A 441 13.84 -35.14 -28.32
C ILE A 441 14.98 -36.03 -27.81
N GLU A 442 14.68 -37.25 -27.32
CA GLU A 442 15.65 -38.26 -26.88
C GLU A 442 16.71 -38.61 -27.94
N ASP A 443 16.32 -38.62 -29.21
CA ASP A 443 17.17 -39.07 -30.32
C ASP A 443 18.06 -37.95 -30.89
N LEU A 444 17.86 -36.70 -30.46
CA LEU A 444 18.69 -35.57 -30.88
C LEU A 444 20.10 -35.63 -30.28
N LYS A 445 21.09 -35.32 -31.11
CA LYS A 445 22.50 -35.18 -30.70
C LYS A 445 22.76 -33.76 -30.18
N ILE A 446 22.27 -33.49 -28.97
CA ILE A 446 22.42 -32.22 -28.24
C ILE A 446 22.96 -32.49 -26.84
N SER A 447 23.52 -31.47 -26.17
CA SER A 447 23.95 -31.60 -24.78
C SER A 447 22.77 -31.87 -23.84
N ASP A 448 23.05 -32.48 -22.68
CA ASP A 448 22.04 -32.74 -21.65
C ASP A 448 21.42 -31.45 -21.11
N GLU A 449 22.21 -30.37 -21.04
CA GLU A 449 21.72 -29.05 -20.65
C GLU A 449 20.69 -28.50 -21.65
N THR A 450 21.01 -28.55 -22.96
CA THR A 450 20.09 -28.14 -24.03
C THR A 450 18.84 -29.02 -24.05
N ARG A 451 19.00 -30.33 -23.87
CA ARG A 451 17.88 -31.27 -23.78
C ARG A 451 16.96 -30.93 -22.61
N ALA A 452 17.51 -30.73 -21.41
CA ALA A 452 16.75 -30.36 -20.23
C ALA A 452 16.01 -29.01 -20.42
N LEU A 453 16.68 -28.03 -21.03
CA LEU A 453 16.09 -26.73 -21.38
C LEU A 453 14.90 -26.86 -22.32
N LEU A 454 15.04 -27.64 -23.40
CA LEU A 454 13.95 -27.89 -24.35
C LEU A 454 12.81 -28.67 -23.69
N GLN A 455 13.13 -29.68 -22.87
CA GLN A 455 12.14 -30.46 -22.12
C GLN A 455 11.29 -29.55 -21.22
N ARG A 456 11.91 -28.76 -20.33
CA ARG A 456 11.16 -27.88 -19.40
C ARG A 456 10.36 -26.77 -20.10
N SER A 457 10.79 -26.35 -21.30
CA SER A 457 10.17 -25.24 -22.03
C SER A 457 9.04 -25.70 -22.96
N LEU A 458 9.23 -26.81 -23.67
CA LEU A 458 8.32 -27.26 -24.74
C LEU A 458 7.33 -28.34 -24.30
N PHE A 459 7.65 -29.11 -23.25
CA PHE A 459 6.78 -30.17 -22.73
C PHE A 459 6.11 -29.68 -21.44
N VAL A 460 5.08 -28.85 -21.61
CA VAL A 460 4.42 -28.17 -20.49
C VAL A 460 3.44 -29.12 -19.80
N LYS A 461 3.54 -29.16 -18.47
CA LYS A 461 2.59 -29.80 -17.56
C LYS A 461 2.05 -28.76 -16.57
N PRO A 462 0.80 -28.93 -16.09
CA PRO A 462 0.23 -28.02 -15.10
C PRO A 462 0.95 -28.16 -13.76
N VAL A 463 1.11 -27.05 -13.03
CA VAL A 463 1.51 -27.09 -11.62
C VAL A 463 0.31 -27.50 -10.77
N PRO A 464 0.46 -28.43 -9.82
CA PRO A 464 -0.70 -29.08 -9.17
C PRO A 464 -1.51 -28.15 -8.26
N PHE A 465 -0.87 -27.09 -7.77
CA PHE A 465 -1.43 -26.15 -6.79
C PHE A 465 -2.12 -24.92 -7.39
N ALA A 466 -1.99 -24.66 -8.70
CA ALA A 466 -2.72 -23.56 -9.35
C ALA A 466 -4.17 -23.98 -9.60
N LYS A 467 -5.13 -23.32 -8.94
CA LYS A 467 -6.56 -23.69 -9.02
C LYS A 467 -7.43 -22.67 -9.73
N ARG A 468 -6.98 -21.42 -9.83
CA ARG A 468 -7.74 -20.37 -10.52
C ARG A 468 -6.82 -19.41 -11.25
N LEU A 469 -7.15 -19.11 -12.51
CA LEU A 469 -6.40 -18.17 -13.35
C LEU A 469 -7.26 -16.97 -13.71
N ILE A 470 -6.65 -15.78 -13.71
CA ILE A 470 -7.29 -14.54 -14.17
C ILE A 470 -6.42 -13.92 -15.28
N PHE A 471 -6.97 -13.85 -16.48
CA PHE A 471 -6.35 -13.25 -17.65
C PHE A 471 -6.83 -11.81 -17.81
N ILE A 472 -5.90 -10.85 -17.81
CA ILE A 472 -6.22 -9.43 -17.97
C ILE A 472 -5.61 -8.94 -19.28
N ALA A 473 -6.43 -8.53 -20.24
CA ALA A 473 -5.99 -8.03 -21.54
C ALA A 473 -4.95 -8.94 -22.23
N THR A 474 -5.12 -10.26 -22.12
CA THR A 474 -4.13 -11.25 -22.58
C THR A 474 -4.31 -11.55 -24.07
N PRO A 475 -3.27 -11.52 -24.92
CA PRO A 475 -3.40 -11.83 -26.34
C PRO A 475 -3.43 -13.35 -26.60
N GLN A 476 -4.52 -14.02 -26.25
CA GLN A 476 -4.63 -15.50 -26.31
C GLN A 476 -4.44 -16.04 -27.74
N HIS A 477 -4.82 -15.27 -28.75
CA HIS A 477 -4.63 -15.60 -30.17
C HIS A 477 -3.59 -14.71 -30.89
N GLY A 478 -2.79 -13.97 -30.11
CA GLY A 478 -1.76 -13.07 -30.62
C GLY A 478 -2.26 -11.65 -30.89
N SER A 479 -1.36 -10.69 -31.00
CA SER A 479 -1.71 -9.27 -31.18
C SER A 479 -1.07 -8.70 -32.44
N TYR A 480 -1.83 -7.99 -33.27
CA TYR A 480 -1.29 -7.23 -34.39
C TYR A 480 -0.83 -5.86 -33.91
N VAL A 481 0.47 -5.61 -33.97
CA VAL A 481 1.04 -4.30 -33.66
C VAL A 481 1.36 -3.56 -34.96
N ALA A 482 0.32 -3.25 -35.75
CA ALA A 482 0.46 -2.37 -36.90
C ALA A 482 -0.21 -1.03 -36.59
N GLY A 483 0.59 -0.06 -36.11
CA GLY A 483 0.20 1.36 -36.08
C GLY A 483 0.11 2.07 -34.72
N SER A 484 0.36 1.42 -33.57
CA SER A 484 0.28 2.07 -32.24
C SER A 484 1.59 1.93 -31.42
N TRP A 485 1.63 2.60 -30.25
CA TRP A 485 2.75 2.66 -29.28
C TRP A 485 3.49 1.32 -29.05
N GLY A 486 2.81 0.17 -29.21
CA GLY A 486 3.43 -1.16 -29.16
C GLY A 486 4.61 -1.32 -30.11
N ALA A 487 4.57 -0.80 -31.34
CA ALA A 487 5.57 -1.04 -32.39
C ALA A 487 6.96 -0.48 -32.02
N HIS A 488 7.00 0.64 -31.29
CA HIS A 488 8.26 1.26 -30.83
C HIS A 488 8.91 0.47 -29.69
N GLN A 489 8.13 -0.28 -28.91
CA GLN A 489 8.66 -1.11 -27.84
C GLN A 489 9.22 -2.43 -28.37
N LEU A 490 8.69 -2.96 -29.50
CA LEU A 490 9.09 -4.25 -30.08
C LEU A 490 10.56 -4.34 -30.49
N ALA A 491 11.16 -3.23 -30.93
CA ALA A 491 12.55 -3.20 -31.42
C ALA A 491 13.60 -3.49 -30.33
N LYS A 492 13.23 -3.41 -29.04
CA LYS A 492 14.14 -3.57 -27.89
C LYS A 492 14.23 -4.99 -27.31
N PHE A 493 13.38 -5.93 -27.78
CA PHE A 493 13.17 -7.24 -27.15
C PHE A 493 13.68 -8.44 -27.99
N VAL A 494 14.64 -8.20 -28.89
CA VAL A 494 15.14 -9.20 -29.86
C VAL A 494 16.36 -9.99 -29.33
N LYS A 495 16.85 -9.71 -28.11
CA LYS A 495 18.06 -10.33 -27.57
C LYS A 495 17.74 -11.59 -26.75
N LEU A 496 18.40 -12.70 -27.09
CA LEU A 496 18.35 -13.95 -26.33
C LEU A 496 19.31 -13.89 -25.12
N PRO A 497 18.89 -14.37 -23.93
CA PRO A 497 19.78 -14.59 -22.79
C PRO A 497 21.03 -15.38 -23.15
N GLY A 498 22.17 -15.03 -22.54
CA GLY A 498 23.44 -15.75 -22.74
C GLY A 498 23.32 -17.26 -22.51
N ARG A 499 22.53 -17.68 -21.51
CA ARG A 499 22.23 -19.10 -21.20
C ARG A 499 21.43 -19.84 -22.27
N LEU A 500 20.70 -19.14 -23.13
CA LEU A 500 20.00 -19.75 -24.28
C LEU A 500 20.91 -19.86 -25.51
N MET A 501 22.01 -19.11 -25.55
CA MET A 501 22.92 -19.06 -26.70
C MET A 501 23.65 -20.40 -26.92
N SER A 502 23.97 -21.13 -25.84
CA SER A 502 24.51 -22.50 -25.92
C SER A 502 23.51 -23.46 -26.58
N GLY A 503 22.25 -23.42 -26.16
CA GLY A 503 21.18 -24.24 -26.76
C GLY A 503 20.95 -23.95 -28.24
N VAL A 504 21.02 -22.68 -28.64
CA VAL A 504 20.94 -22.29 -30.06
C VAL A 504 22.14 -22.81 -30.84
N LYS A 505 23.36 -22.75 -30.29
CA LYS A 505 24.56 -23.33 -30.92
C LYS A 505 24.42 -24.84 -31.12
N ASP A 506 23.97 -25.57 -30.11
CA ASP A 506 23.73 -27.02 -30.19
C ASP A 506 22.73 -27.35 -31.30
N LEU A 507 21.61 -26.63 -31.36
CA LEU A 507 20.61 -26.82 -32.40
C LEU A 507 21.11 -26.50 -33.82
N MET A 508 22.02 -25.53 -33.97
CA MET A 508 22.66 -25.23 -35.26
C MET A 508 23.62 -26.33 -35.73
N THR A 509 24.08 -27.22 -34.85
CA THR A 509 24.92 -28.37 -35.26
C THR A 509 24.11 -29.55 -35.80
N LEU A 510 22.80 -29.53 -35.62
CA LEU A 510 21.90 -30.55 -36.16
C LEU A 510 21.72 -30.38 -37.67
N LYS A 511 21.45 -31.48 -38.38
CA LYS A 511 21.21 -31.45 -39.82
C LYS A 511 19.88 -30.76 -40.13
N PHE A 512 19.80 -30.04 -41.25
CA PHE A 512 18.58 -29.33 -41.67
C PHE A 512 17.34 -30.24 -41.82
N ASP A 513 17.51 -31.53 -42.09
CA ASP A 513 16.41 -32.51 -42.19
C ASP A 513 15.81 -32.91 -40.83
N THR A 514 16.51 -32.64 -39.72
CA THR A 514 16.03 -32.97 -38.36
C THR A 514 15.17 -31.89 -37.72
N LEU A 515 15.18 -30.65 -38.24
CA LEU A 515 14.43 -29.52 -37.69
C LEU A 515 13.42 -29.02 -38.73
N LYS A 516 12.16 -28.85 -38.32
CA LYS A 516 11.11 -28.30 -39.19
C LYS A 516 11.22 -26.79 -39.36
N LEU A 517 11.79 -26.13 -38.34
CA LEU A 517 11.98 -24.69 -38.33
C LEU A 517 13.38 -24.36 -38.83
N ASN A 518 13.47 -23.44 -39.78
CA ASN A 518 14.75 -22.86 -40.15
C ASN A 518 15.23 -21.95 -39.01
N ILE A 519 16.15 -22.45 -38.19
CA ILE A 519 16.71 -21.69 -37.06
C ILE A 519 17.57 -20.51 -37.55
N GLN A 520 18.08 -20.54 -38.79
CA GLN A 520 18.81 -19.41 -39.36
C GLN A 520 17.87 -18.23 -39.63
N GLY A 521 18.00 -17.17 -38.83
CA GLY A 521 17.26 -15.91 -38.99
C GLY A 521 15.95 -15.82 -38.21
N MET A 522 15.60 -16.82 -37.39
CA MET A 522 14.42 -16.75 -36.52
C MET A 522 14.58 -15.70 -35.42
N ASN A 523 13.65 -14.76 -35.37
CA ASN A 523 13.42 -13.96 -34.17
C ASN A 523 12.71 -14.87 -33.15
N LEU A 524 13.42 -15.29 -32.09
CA LEU A 524 12.90 -16.14 -31.01
C LEU A 524 12.41 -15.33 -29.80
N GLY A 525 12.38 -14.00 -29.90
CA GLY A 525 11.90 -13.12 -28.84
C GLY A 525 10.42 -13.32 -28.54
N SER A 526 9.98 -12.79 -27.40
CA SER A 526 8.57 -12.82 -26.99
C SER A 526 7.62 -12.23 -28.03
N VAL A 527 8.06 -11.19 -28.75
CA VAL A 527 7.28 -10.45 -29.75
C VAL A 527 6.83 -11.34 -30.91
N SER A 528 7.76 -12.02 -31.57
CA SER A 528 7.45 -12.90 -32.71
C SER A 528 6.60 -14.10 -32.29
N ALA A 529 6.76 -14.56 -31.05
CA ALA A 529 5.93 -15.61 -30.49
C ALA A 529 4.47 -15.16 -30.28
N MET A 530 4.21 -13.86 -30.11
CA MET A 530 2.87 -13.28 -29.93
C MET A 530 2.22 -12.81 -31.24
N GLU A 531 2.87 -13.02 -32.40
CA GLU A 531 2.25 -12.76 -33.70
C GLU A 531 1.08 -13.74 -33.94
N PRO A 532 -0.07 -13.25 -34.43
CA PRO A 532 -1.17 -14.12 -34.80
C PRO A 532 -0.73 -15.20 -35.80
N GLY A 533 -1.07 -16.45 -35.50
CA GLY A 533 -0.69 -17.60 -36.31
C GLY A 533 0.73 -18.14 -36.07
N SER A 534 1.47 -17.59 -35.11
CA SER A 534 2.73 -18.20 -34.64
C SER A 534 2.51 -19.64 -34.14
N PRO A 535 3.54 -20.50 -34.13
CA PRO A 535 3.45 -21.84 -33.55
C PRO A 535 2.97 -21.83 -32.09
N LEU A 536 3.39 -20.83 -31.31
CA LEU A 536 2.94 -20.67 -29.94
C LEU A 536 1.44 -20.42 -29.88
N MET A 537 0.93 -19.42 -30.60
CA MET A 537 -0.50 -19.06 -30.56
C MET A 537 -1.38 -20.21 -31.05
N LYS A 538 -0.98 -20.91 -32.13
CA LYS A 538 -1.69 -22.06 -32.69
C LYS A 538 -1.83 -23.23 -31.72
N ALA A 539 -0.83 -23.47 -30.88
CA ALA A 539 -0.87 -24.53 -29.88
C ALA A 539 -1.55 -24.09 -28.57
N LEU A 540 -1.34 -22.85 -28.15
CA LEU A 540 -1.74 -22.36 -26.83
C LEU A 540 -3.25 -22.05 -26.77
N ALA A 541 -3.79 -21.38 -27.79
CA ALA A 541 -5.22 -21.04 -27.86
C ALA A 541 -6.16 -22.26 -27.68
N PRO A 542 -6.06 -23.34 -28.49
CA PRO A 542 -6.99 -24.47 -28.42
C PRO A 542 -6.68 -25.46 -27.28
N THR A 543 -5.60 -25.26 -26.52
CA THR A 543 -5.28 -26.16 -25.41
C THR A 543 -6.11 -25.76 -24.19
N PRO A 544 -7.00 -26.65 -23.68
CA PRO A 544 -7.85 -26.34 -22.55
C PRO A 544 -7.06 -26.29 -21.24
N LEU A 545 -7.63 -25.62 -20.24
CA LEU A 545 -7.11 -25.68 -18.87
C LEU A 545 -7.18 -27.12 -18.33
N ALA A 546 -6.24 -27.46 -17.46
CA ALA A 546 -6.21 -28.75 -16.80
C ALA A 546 -7.47 -28.97 -15.94
N PRO A 547 -7.96 -30.22 -15.81
CA PRO A 547 -9.11 -30.51 -14.97
C PRO A 547 -8.97 -29.98 -13.55
N GLY A 548 -10.02 -29.34 -13.04
CA GLY A 548 -10.03 -28.74 -11.70
C GLY A 548 -9.37 -27.36 -11.60
N VAL A 549 -8.96 -26.76 -12.74
CA VAL A 549 -8.51 -25.36 -12.80
C VAL A 549 -9.60 -24.50 -13.42
N SER A 550 -9.97 -23.42 -12.72
CA SER A 550 -10.94 -22.44 -13.19
C SER A 550 -10.24 -21.26 -13.88
N GLY A 551 -10.84 -20.67 -14.91
CA GLY A 551 -10.25 -19.56 -15.67
C GLY A 551 -11.23 -18.40 -15.85
N HIS A 552 -10.73 -17.17 -15.79
CA HIS A 552 -11.52 -15.95 -16.00
C HIS A 552 -10.81 -15.01 -16.97
N SER A 553 -11.56 -14.36 -17.84
CA SER A 553 -11.06 -13.34 -18.76
C SER A 553 -11.60 -11.97 -18.36
N ILE A 554 -10.70 -11.01 -18.16
CA ILE A 554 -10.99 -9.57 -18.07
C ILE A 554 -10.44 -8.94 -19.35
N ILE A 555 -11.33 -8.59 -20.27
CA ILE A 555 -10.97 -8.10 -21.60
C ILE A 555 -11.16 -6.60 -21.65
N ALA A 556 -10.08 -5.88 -21.96
CA ALA A 556 -10.15 -4.45 -22.18
C ALA A 556 -10.62 -4.17 -23.62
N VAL A 557 -11.50 -3.19 -23.76
CA VAL A 557 -11.91 -2.62 -25.05
C VAL A 557 -11.99 -1.12 -24.90
N GLU A 558 -11.28 -0.37 -25.74
CA GLU A 558 -11.25 1.08 -25.72
C GLU A 558 -12.42 1.67 -26.52
N GLY A 559 -13.02 2.76 -26.00
CA GLY A 559 -14.14 3.46 -26.62
C GLY A 559 -15.51 2.78 -26.43
N ASP A 560 -16.56 3.44 -26.93
CA ASP A 560 -17.96 3.06 -26.70
C ASP A 560 -18.59 2.23 -27.84
N GLY A 561 -17.78 1.79 -28.81
CA GLY A 561 -18.24 0.98 -29.94
C GLY A 561 -18.62 -0.46 -29.57
N PRO A 562 -19.10 -1.25 -30.55
CA PRO A 562 -19.33 -2.69 -30.40
C PRO A 562 -18.09 -3.40 -29.84
N ILE A 563 -18.31 -4.35 -28.94
CA ILE A 563 -17.22 -5.04 -28.21
C ILE A 563 -16.49 -6.00 -29.15
N GLU A 564 -17.26 -6.68 -30.00
CA GLU A 564 -16.84 -7.77 -30.88
C GLU A 564 -15.84 -7.31 -31.94
N ASP A 565 -15.93 -6.03 -32.34
CA ASP A 565 -15.05 -5.35 -33.30
C ASP A 565 -13.99 -4.49 -32.60
N GLY A 566 -14.04 -4.40 -31.27
CA GLY A 566 -13.22 -3.54 -30.45
C GLY A 566 -11.82 -4.09 -30.14
N ASN A 567 -10.96 -3.20 -29.64
CA ASN A 567 -9.64 -3.53 -29.11
C ASN A 567 -9.24 -2.53 -28.02
N ASP A 568 -8.21 -2.84 -27.24
CA ASP A 568 -7.69 -1.98 -26.18
C ASP A 568 -6.49 -1.10 -26.59
N GLY A 569 -6.31 -0.91 -27.90
CA GLY A 569 -5.15 -0.26 -28.52
C GLY A 569 -3.98 -1.20 -28.83
N VAL A 570 -4.00 -2.44 -28.33
CA VAL A 570 -2.94 -3.45 -28.53
C VAL A 570 -3.50 -4.82 -28.89
N VAL A 571 -4.52 -5.28 -28.17
CA VAL A 571 -5.15 -6.60 -28.29
C VAL A 571 -6.60 -6.42 -28.68
N ALA A 572 -7.00 -7.06 -29.78
CA ALA A 572 -8.40 -7.13 -30.18
C ALA A 572 -9.21 -8.01 -29.23
N TYR A 573 -10.49 -7.69 -29.04
CA TYR A 573 -11.42 -8.52 -28.25
C TYR A 573 -11.34 -9.99 -28.66
N GLN A 574 -11.43 -10.27 -29.96
CA GLN A 574 -11.35 -11.63 -30.51
C GLN A 574 -10.05 -12.35 -30.17
N SER A 575 -8.95 -11.61 -30.01
CA SER A 575 -7.67 -12.21 -29.59
C SER A 575 -7.66 -12.54 -28.10
N ALA A 576 -8.25 -11.67 -27.27
CA ALA A 576 -8.29 -11.85 -25.83
C ALA A 576 -9.34 -12.86 -25.36
N HIS A 577 -10.41 -13.02 -26.13
CA HIS A 577 -11.44 -14.01 -25.91
C HIS A 577 -10.84 -15.43 -25.88
N LEU A 578 -11.31 -16.23 -24.93
CA LEU A 578 -10.90 -17.63 -24.81
C LEU A 578 -12.10 -18.47 -24.38
N GLU A 579 -12.39 -19.51 -25.15
CA GLU A 579 -13.48 -20.44 -24.87
C GLU A 579 -13.21 -21.27 -23.61
N GLY A 580 -14.28 -21.67 -22.93
CA GLY A 580 -14.22 -22.54 -21.75
C GLY A 580 -13.78 -21.84 -20.45
N MET A 581 -13.80 -20.51 -20.40
CA MET A 581 -13.63 -19.73 -19.17
C MET A 581 -14.92 -19.71 -18.35
N GLU A 582 -14.80 -19.68 -17.02
CA GLU A 582 -15.92 -19.62 -16.08
C GLU A 582 -16.61 -18.24 -16.12
N SER A 583 -15.85 -17.17 -16.37
CA SER A 583 -16.43 -15.87 -16.67
C SER A 583 -15.58 -15.05 -17.64
N GLU A 584 -16.26 -14.18 -18.36
CA GLU A 584 -15.67 -13.12 -19.18
C GLU A 584 -16.27 -11.78 -18.75
N PHE A 585 -15.42 -10.81 -18.44
CA PHE A 585 -15.81 -9.47 -18.02
C PHE A 585 -15.15 -8.43 -18.93
N ILE A 586 -15.96 -7.54 -19.50
CA ILE A 586 -15.48 -6.50 -20.41
C ILE A 586 -15.28 -5.21 -19.65
N VAL A 587 -14.08 -4.63 -19.74
CA VAL A 587 -13.77 -3.33 -19.17
C VAL A 587 -13.52 -2.30 -20.27
N ARG A 588 -14.22 -1.16 -20.20
CA ARG A 588 -13.98 -0.03 -21.10
C ARG A 588 -12.71 0.69 -20.68
N SER A 589 -11.59 0.34 -21.29
CA SER A 589 -10.25 0.79 -20.90
C SER A 589 -9.25 0.55 -22.02
N PRO A 590 -8.18 1.37 -22.12
CA PRO A 590 -6.99 0.99 -22.88
C PRO A 590 -6.28 -0.21 -22.24
N HIS A 591 -5.30 -0.77 -22.95
CA HIS A 591 -4.61 -2.03 -22.64
C HIS A 591 -4.03 -2.12 -21.22
N SER A 592 -3.52 -0.99 -20.70
CA SER A 592 -3.03 -0.90 -19.31
C SER A 592 -4.20 -0.67 -18.34
N CYS A 593 -4.99 -1.72 -18.13
CA CYS A 593 -6.22 -1.66 -17.34
C CYS A 593 -6.07 -2.17 -15.89
N GLN A 594 -4.86 -2.47 -15.41
CA GLN A 594 -4.64 -3.02 -14.06
C GLN A 594 -5.02 -2.05 -12.94
N SER A 595 -4.92 -0.74 -13.19
CA SER A 595 -5.35 0.32 -12.27
C SER A 595 -6.78 0.79 -12.51
N ASN A 596 -7.51 0.19 -13.47
CA ASN A 596 -8.90 0.53 -13.70
C ASN A 596 -9.76 -0.05 -12.56
N THR A 597 -10.61 0.78 -11.95
CA THR A 597 -11.46 0.37 -10.83
C THR A 597 -12.32 -0.85 -11.16
N HIS A 598 -12.87 -0.97 -12.37
CA HIS A 598 -13.68 -2.12 -12.77
C HIS A 598 -12.86 -3.40 -12.87
N THR A 599 -11.63 -3.33 -13.39
CA THR A 599 -10.69 -4.47 -13.38
C THR A 599 -10.40 -4.93 -11.96
N ILE A 600 -10.07 -4.00 -11.05
CA ILE A 600 -9.76 -4.31 -9.66
C ILE A 600 -10.96 -4.94 -8.95
N GLN A 601 -12.17 -4.39 -9.15
CA GLN A 601 -13.39 -4.93 -8.55
C GLN A 601 -13.75 -6.32 -9.08
N GLU A 602 -13.48 -6.60 -10.36
CA GLU A 602 -13.69 -7.93 -10.92
C GLU A 602 -12.67 -8.95 -10.37
N VAL A 603 -11.40 -8.58 -10.26
CA VAL A 603 -10.39 -9.40 -9.56
C VAL A 603 -10.84 -9.68 -8.12
N ARG A 604 -11.27 -8.65 -7.39
CA ARG A 604 -11.80 -8.79 -6.02
C ARG A 604 -12.97 -9.78 -5.97
N ARG A 605 -13.94 -9.67 -6.89
CA ARG A 605 -15.08 -10.60 -6.98
C ARG A 605 -14.62 -12.04 -7.18
N ILE A 606 -13.68 -12.26 -8.09
CA ILE A 606 -13.14 -13.59 -8.41
C ILE A 606 -12.38 -14.19 -7.20
N LEU A 607 -11.58 -13.38 -6.48
CA LEU A 607 -10.90 -13.83 -5.27
C LEU A 607 -11.90 -14.25 -4.18
N LEU A 608 -12.95 -13.46 -3.94
CA LEU A 608 -13.99 -13.83 -2.97
C LEU A 608 -14.78 -15.08 -3.38
N LEU A 609 -15.03 -15.26 -4.68
CA LEU A 609 -15.63 -16.48 -5.21
C LEU A 609 -14.75 -17.69 -4.91
N HIS A 610 -13.43 -17.56 -5.10
CA HIS A 610 -12.48 -18.63 -4.84
C HIS A 610 -12.52 -19.12 -3.38
N VAL A 611 -12.49 -18.19 -2.42
CA VAL A 611 -12.61 -18.54 -0.98
C VAL A 611 -13.93 -19.25 -0.70
N LYS A 612 -15.04 -18.74 -1.24
CA LYS A 612 -16.37 -19.32 -1.04
C LYS A 612 -16.45 -20.77 -1.54
N GLU A 613 -15.84 -21.07 -2.67
CA GLU A 613 -15.82 -22.42 -3.22
C GLU A 613 -14.93 -23.38 -2.42
N LEU A 614 -13.76 -22.92 -1.97
CA LEU A 614 -12.88 -23.71 -1.10
C LEU A 614 -13.56 -24.04 0.23
N CYS A 615 -14.27 -23.08 0.82
CA CYS A 615 -15.08 -23.32 2.02
C CYS A 615 -16.08 -24.46 1.79
N ASN A 616 -16.80 -24.42 0.67
CA ASN A 616 -17.86 -25.38 0.37
C ASN A 616 -17.33 -26.78 0.01
N THR A 617 -16.15 -26.86 -0.63
CA THR A 617 -15.63 -28.12 -1.19
C THR A 617 -14.60 -28.81 -0.31
N GLN A 618 -13.86 -28.05 0.50
CA GLN A 618 -12.72 -28.56 1.28
C GLN A 618 -12.87 -28.29 2.78
N GLY A 619 -13.94 -27.62 3.23
CA GLY A 619 -14.15 -27.29 4.65
C GLY A 619 -13.12 -26.29 5.20
N VAL A 620 -12.33 -25.67 4.33
CA VAL A 620 -11.39 -24.61 4.69
C VAL A 620 -12.17 -23.30 4.80
N CYS A 621 -12.80 -23.09 5.95
CA CYS A 621 -13.47 -21.85 6.31
C CYS A 621 -12.53 -21.01 7.20
N HIS A 622 -12.24 -19.79 6.77
CA HIS A 622 -11.43 -18.82 7.51
C HIS A 622 -12.28 -17.61 7.89
#